data_AF-A0A9D4KIW0-F1
#
_entry.id   AF-A0A9D4KIW0-F1
#
_cell.length_a   1.000
_cell.length_b   1.000
_cell.length_c   1.000
_cell.angle_alpha   90.00
_cell.angle_beta   90.00
_cell.angle_gamma   90.00
#
_symmetry.space_group_name_H-M   'P 1'
#
loop_
_entity.id
_entity.type
_entity.pdbx_description
1 polymer ?
#
loop_
_entity_poly.entity_id
_entity_poly.type
_entity_poly.pdbx_seq_one_letter_code
_entity_poly.pdbx_strand_id
1 'polypeptide(L)'
;MTAPKTNQPTGQPPAQYGQPITVQPGSMLVGTVQGHRDWNSGVFGCFDDVKLCFLTWFCYPCMMCHISKKLGDCPLMPVCVPGSAVVMRARVRTLGGIRGTVCNDCLTTTFCPCCTVCQLKREMDTMGI
;
A
#
# COMPACT_ATOMS: atom_id res chain seq x y z
N MET A 1 -46.08 -49.89 58.59
CA MET A 1 -45.03 -48.85 58.62
C MET A 1 -44.68 -48.57 57.17
N THR A 2 -45.24 -47.50 56.61
CA THR A 2 -45.20 -47.24 55.17
C THR A 2 -44.93 -45.75 54.94
N ALA A 3 -43.81 -45.47 54.25
CA ALA A 3 -43.43 -44.25 53.51
C ALA A 3 -43.16 -42.96 54.35
N PRO A 4 -42.32 -41.98 53.89
CA PRO A 4 -42.28 -41.49 52.51
C PRO A 4 -40.89 -41.23 51.88
N LYS A 5 -40.93 -41.16 50.55
CA LYS A 5 -39.85 -40.84 49.62
C LYS A 5 -39.39 -39.38 49.77
N THR A 6 -38.09 -39.14 49.80
CA THR A 6 -37.50 -37.79 49.82
C THR A 6 -37.41 -37.25 48.40
N ASN A 7 -37.99 -36.07 48.20
CA ASN A 7 -38.10 -35.34 46.93
C ASN A 7 -36.76 -34.74 46.52
N GLN A 8 -36.47 -34.77 45.22
CA GLN A 8 -35.38 -34.06 44.57
C GLN A 8 -35.83 -32.64 44.18
N PRO A 9 -35.08 -31.57 44.49
CA PRO A 9 -35.37 -30.25 43.95
C PRO A 9 -34.84 -30.13 42.52
N THR A 10 -35.74 -29.79 41.61
CA THR A 10 -35.48 -29.31 40.25
C THR A 10 -34.60 -28.06 40.29
N GLY A 11 -33.35 -28.15 39.82
CA GLY A 11 -32.46 -27.01 39.61
C GLY A 11 -32.84 -26.24 38.34
N GLN A 12 -33.00 -24.93 38.47
CA GLN A 12 -33.20 -23.97 37.37
C GLN A 12 -32.05 -24.04 36.33
N PRO A 13 -32.32 -23.79 35.03
CA PRO A 13 -31.25 -23.65 34.04
C PRO A 13 -30.40 -22.40 34.33
N PRO A 14 -29.08 -22.44 34.11
CA PRO A 14 -28.19 -21.31 34.39
C PRO A 14 -28.50 -20.13 33.48
N ALA A 15 -28.54 -18.93 34.07
CA ALA A 15 -28.68 -17.66 33.39
C ALA A 15 -27.58 -17.50 32.32
N GLN A 16 -27.99 -17.30 31.07
CA GLN A 16 -27.09 -16.98 29.97
C GLN A 16 -26.54 -15.57 30.18
N TYR A 17 -25.31 -15.47 30.71
CA TYR A 17 -24.55 -14.22 30.69
C TYR A 17 -24.15 -13.94 29.24
N GLY A 18 -24.84 -12.98 28.60
CA GLY A 18 -24.45 -12.46 27.30
C GLY A 18 -23.00 -11.99 27.35
N GLN A 19 -22.17 -12.52 26.45
CA GLN A 19 -20.79 -12.05 26.27
C GLN A 19 -20.85 -10.57 25.87
N PRO A 20 -20.07 -9.67 26.49
CA PRO A 20 -19.98 -8.29 26.01
C PRO A 20 -19.38 -8.31 24.61
N ILE A 21 -20.09 -7.70 23.65
CA ILE A 21 -19.61 -7.49 22.28
C ILE A 21 -18.31 -6.70 22.37
N THR A 22 -17.17 -7.38 22.20
CA THR A 22 -15.83 -6.79 22.38
C THR A 22 -15.28 -6.19 21.08
N VAL A 23 -16.00 -6.34 19.97
CA VAL A 23 -15.59 -5.79 18.67
C VAL A 23 -16.19 -4.39 18.53
N GLN A 24 -15.47 -3.40 19.05
CA GLN A 24 -15.67 -2.00 18.67
C GLN A 24 -15.17 -1.84 17.23
N PRO A 25 -15.87 -1.12 16.33
CA PRO A 25 -15.25 -0.67 15.08
C PRO A 25 -14.08 0.24 15.48
N GLY A 26 -12.86 -0.30 15.38
CA GLY A 26 -11.66 0.41 15.77
C GLY A 26 -11.59 1.74 15.04
N SER A 27 -11.47 2.83 15.79
CA SER A 27 -11.12 4.13 15.24
C SER A 27 -9.84 3.94 14.44
N MET A 28 -9.95 4.09 13.12
CA MET A 28 -8.82 4.02 12.20
C MET A 28 -7.92 5.22 12.52
N LEU A 29 -7.01 5.09 13.47
CA LEU A 29 -5.97 6.09 13.66
C LEU A 29 -5.20 6.15 12.34
N VAL A 30 -5.03 7.35 11.78
CA VAL A 30 -4.13 7.58 10.64
C VAL A 30 -2.72 7.28 11.14
N GLY A 31 -2.36 6.01 11.13
CA GLY A 31 -1.04 5.52 11.50
C GLY A 31 -0.04 5.80 10.39
N THR A 32 1.24 5.80 10.75
CA THR A 32 2.32 5.81 9.76
C THR A 32 2.20 4.56 8.88
N VAL A 33 2.04 4.74 7.56
CA VAL A 33 2.14 3.64 6.59
C VAL A 33 3.59 3.16 6.56
N GLN A 34 3.93 2.25 7.48
CA GLN A 34 5.24 1.60 7.50
C GLN A 34 5.18 0.39 6.57
N GLY A 35 5.92 0.48 5.46
CA GLY A 35 6.16 -0.68 4.60
C GLY A 35 6.93 -1.78 5.35
N HIS A 36 6.85 -3.01 4.85
CA HIS A 36 7.53 -4.17 5.44
C HIS A 36 8.83 -4.55 4.70
N ARG A 37 9.04 -4.09 3.46
CA ARG A 37 10.21 -4.40 2.62
C ARG A 37 10.84 -3.16 1.97
N ASP A 38 11.99 -3.32 1.33
CA ASP A 38 12.64 -2.29 0.51
C ASP A 38 12.28 -2.41 -0.98
N TRP A 39 12.72 -1.43 -1.78
CA TRP A 39 12.63 -1.46 -3.25
C TRP A 39 13.43 -2.65 -3.81
N ASN A 40 12.95 -3.27 -4.89
CA ASN A 40 13.62 -4.44 -5.47
C ASN A 40 14.91 -4.06 -6.23
N SER A 41 15.03 -2.80 -6.65
CA SER A 41 16.23 -2.27 -7.32
C SER A 41 16.62 -0.91 -6.74
N GLY A 42 17.89 -0.53 -6.86
CA GLY A 42 18.35 0.81 -6.50
C GLY A 42 17.87 1.89 -7.49
N VAL A 43 17.85 3.15 -7.04
CA VAL A 43 17.42 4.28 -7.88
C VAL A 43 18.36 4.45 -9.08
N PHE A 44 19.67 4.30 -8.89
CA PHE A 44 20.68 4.52 -9.95
C PHE A 44 20.89 3.35 -10.91
N GLY A 45 20.00 2.36 -10.95
CA GLY A 45 20.08 1.24 -11.91
C GLY A 45 19.65 1.60 -13.35
N CYS A 46 19.66 2.88 -13.72
CA CYS A 46 19.27 3.35 -15.06
C CYS A 46 20.22 2.86 -16.18
N PHE A 47 21.42 2.40 -15.81
CA PHE A 47 22.35 1.70 -16.71
C PHE A 47 21.97 0.24 -16.99
N ASP A 48 21.10 -0.36 -16.17
CA ASP A 48 20.60 -1.71 -16.43
C ASP A 48 19.53 -1.70 -17.53
N ASP A 49 18.81 -0.57 -17.68
CA ASP A 49 17.77 -0.35 -18.69
C ASP A 49 18.03 0.91 -19.50
N VAL A 50 19.20 0.99 -20.14
CA VAL A 50 19.66 2.17 -20.91
C VAL A 50 18.60 2.66 -21.90
N LYS A 51 17.92 1.75 -22.61
CA LYS A 51 16.85 2.09 -23.57
C LYS A 51 15.68 2.79 -22.89
N LEU A 52 15.25 2.29 -21.73
CA LEU A 52 14.20 2.90 -20.95
C LEU A 52 14.63 4.26 -20.42
N CYS A 53 15.87 4.37 -19.95
CA CYS A 53 16.43 5.63 -19.47
C CYS A 53 16.43 6.71 -20.57
N PHE A 54 16.87 6.36 -21.78
CA PHE A 54 16.79 7.27 -22.94
C PHE A 54 15.34 7.60 -23.30
N LEU A 55 14.43 6.61 -23.34
CA LEU A 55 13.02 6.87 -23.63
C LEU A 55 12.38 7.82 -22.61
N THR A 56 12.68 7.63 -21.33
CA THR A 56 12.24 8.51 -20.25
C THR A 56 12.89 9.89 -20.34
N TRP A 57 14.14 10.00 -20.80
CA TRP A 57 14.79 11.29 -21.01
C TRP A 57 14.18 12.06 -22.19
N PHE A 58 13.94 11.38 -23.32
CA PHE A 58 13.38 11.99 -24.52
C PHE A 58 11.88 12.27 -24.45
N CYS A 59 11.10 11.42 -23.76
CA CYS A 59 9.69 11.71 -23.46
C CYS A 59 9.30 11.31 -22.03
N TYR A 60 9.80 12.08 -21.06
CA TYR A 60 9.40 11.97 -19.66
C TYR A 60 7.88 12.02 -19.44
N PRO A 61 7.12 12.99 -20.00
CA PRO A 61 5.67 13.03 -19.78
C PRO A 61 4.98 11.79 -20.35
N CYS A 62 5.36 11.29 -21.53
CA CYS A 62 4.78 10.06 -22.10
C CYS A 62 4.93 8.87 -21.15
N MET A 63 6.13 8.70 -20.58
CA MET A 63 6.43 7.60 -19.67
C MET A 63 5.64 7.70 -18.37
N MET A 64 5.51 8.91 -17.83
CA MET A 64 4.67 9.16 -16.67
C MET A 64 3.17 8.93 -16.97
N CYS A 65 2.70 9.27 -18.18
CA CYS A 65 1.31 9.02 -18.59
C CYS A 65 1.05 7.51 -18.68
N HIS A 66 2.01 6.76 -19.23
CA HIS A 66 1.96 5.31 -19.30
C HIS A 66 1.90 4.67 -17.90
N ILE A 67 2.75 5.11 -16.99
CA ILE A 67 2.74 4.66 -15.58
C ILE A 67 1.41 4.97 -14.91
N SER A 68 0.90 6.20 -15.08
CA SER A 68 -0.39 6.60 -14.52
C SER A 68 -1.53 5.71 -15.02
N LYS A 69 -1.58 5.45 -16.33
CA LYS A 69 -2.57 4.56 -16.94
C LYS A 69 -2.47 3.14 -16.36
N LYS A 70 -1.25 2.64 -16.18
CA LYS A 70 -0.98 1.32 -15.61
C LYS A 70 -1.40 1.21 -14.14
N LEU A 71 -1.30 2.30 -13.39
CA LEU A 71 -1.80 2.38 -12.01
C LEU A 71 -3.33 2.54 -11.92
N GLY A 72 -4.02 2.66 -13.05
CA GLY A 72 -5.46 2.91 -13.12
C GLY A 72 -5.86 4.37 -12.86
N ASP A 73 -4.91 5.30 -12.92
CA ASP A 73 -5.13 6.74 -12.74
C ASP A 73 -5.33 7.45 -14.08
N CYS A 74 -5.85 8.68 -14.02
CA CYS A 74 -6.02 9.53 -15.20
C CYS A 74 -4.66 9.72 -15.91
N PRO A 75 -4.52 9.37 -17.21
CA PRO A 75 -3.23 9.42 -17.90
C PRO A 75 -2.66 10.84 -18.01
N LEU A 76 -3.49 11.87 -17.82
CA LEU A 76 -3.07 13.29 -17.84
C LEU A 76 -2.51 13.78 -16.49
N MET A 77 -2.49 12.93 -15.45
CA MET A 77 -1.87 13.25 -14.15
C MET A 77 -0.50 13.93 -14.26
N PRO A 78 0.43 13.49 -15.13
CA PRO A 78 1.75 14.10 -15.24
C PRO A 78 1.74 15.55 -15.73
N VAL A 79 0.69 15.93 -16.47
CA VAL A 79 0.53 17.25 -17.07
C VAL A 79 -0.31 18.15 -16.15
N CYS A 80 -1.35 17.60 -15.54
CA CYS A 80 -2.32 18.36 -14.75
C CYS A 80 -1.90 18.56 -13.28
N VAL A 81 -1.02 17.69 -12.75
CA VAL A 81 -0.68 17.68 -11.33
C VAL A 81 0.82 17.90 -11.13
N PRO A 82 1.22 19.06 -10.57
CA PRO A 82 2.59 19.28 -10.12
C PRO A 82 2.99 18.21 -9.10
N GLY A 83 4.18 17.64 -9.25
CA GLY A 83 4.66 16.59 -8.34
C GLY A 83 3.98 15.23 -8.51
N SER A 84 3.27 15.02 -9.61
CA SER A 84 2.68 13.72 -10.00
C SER A 84 3.66 12.54 -9.88
N ALA A 85 4.93 12.72 -10.21
CA ALA A 85 5.95 11.69 -10.05
C ALA A 85 6.16 11.25 -8.59
N VAL A 86 6.11 12.19 -7.64
CA VAL A 86 6.17 11.90 -6.21
C VAL A 86 4.92 11.14 -5.77
N VAL A 87 3.75 11.54 -6.28
CA VAL A 87 2.48 10.86 -5.99
C VAL A 87 2.48 9.42 -6.51
N MET A 88 2.89 9.21 -7.76
CA MET A 88 2.94 7.87 -8.37
C MET A 88 3.96 6.98 -7.65
N ARG A 89 5.11 7.53 -7.27
CA ARG A 89 6.12 6.82 -6.47
C ARG A 89 5.58 6.43 -5.10
N ALA A 90 4.95 7.37 -4.37
CA ALA A 90 4.36 7.10 -3.07
C ALA A 90 3.21 6.08 -3.15
N ARG A 91 2.43 6.10 -4.23
CA ARG A 91 1.37 5.12 -4.51
C ARG A 91 1.97 3.73 -4.71
N VAL A 92 2.92 3.56 -5.62
CA VAL A 92 3.62 2.28 -5.83
C VAL A 92 4.27 1.79 -4.54
N ARG A 93 4.93 2.69 -3.79
CA ARG A 93 5.53 2.38 -2.50
C ARG A 93 4.50 1.82 -1.51
N THR A 94 3.33 2.43 -1.45
CA THR A 94 2.23 2.00 -0.58
C THR A 94 1.65 0.65 -1.04
N LEU A 95 1.37 0.48 -2.34
CA LEU A 95 0.84 -0.76 -2.92
C LEU A 95 1.80 -1.93 -2.73
N GLY A 96 3.11 -1.69 -2.91
CA GLY A 96 4.15 -2.70 -2.76
C GLY A 96 4.55 -2.98 -1.31
N GLY A 97 4.00 -2.26 -0.33
CA GLY A 97 4.41 -2.37 1.07
C GLY A 97 5.87 -1.99 1.29
N ILE A 98 6.37 -1.00 0.54
CA ILE A 98 7.76 -0.56 0.54
C ILE A 98 7.97 0.53 1.62
N ARG A 99 9.06 0.40 2.37
CA ARG A 99 9.46 1.35 3.41
C ARG A 99 9.88 2.68 2.78
N GLY A 100 9.60 3.77 3.50
CA GLY A 100 10.00 5.11 3.08
C GLY A 100 8.96 6.16 3.44
N THR A 101 9.29 7.40 3.12
CA THR A 101 8.44 8.57 3.37
C THR A 101 8.22 9.33 2.08
N VAL A 102 7.15 10.13 2.02
CA VAL A 102 6.91 11.03 0.88
C VAL A 102 8.08 12.01 0.69
N CYS A 103 8.78 12.37 1.76
CA CYS A 103 10.00 13.17 1.67
C CYS A 103 11.11 12.44 0.89
N ASN A 104 11.35 11.15 1.19
CA ASN A 104 12.28 10.33 0.41
C ASN A 104 11.83 10.20 -1.06
N ASP A 105 10.53 10.01 -1.29
CA ASP A 105 9.95 9.94 -2.64
C ASP A 105 10.15 11.26 -3.41
N CYS A 106 10.01 12.40 -2.74
CA CYS A 106 10.26 13.73 -3.30
C CYS A 106 11.74 13.90 -3.67
N LEU A 107 12.65 13.68 -2.72
CA LEU A 107 14.09 13.85 -2.94
C LEU A 107 14.59 12.98 -4.10
N THR A 108 14.26 11.69 -4.10
CA THR A 108 14.66 10.77 -5.17
C THR A 108 14.17 11.24 -6.55
N THR A 109 12.90 11.66 -6.63
CA THR A 109 12.29 12.19 -7.85
C THR A 109 12.95 13.50 -8.31
N THR A 110 13.32 14.39 -7.39
CA THR A 110 13.97 15.67 -7.71
C THR A 110 15.42 15.50 -8.16
N PHE A 111 16.20 14.66 -7.48
CA PHE A 111 17.62 14.49 -7.80
C PHE A 111 17.84 13.75 -9.11
N CYS A 112 17.04 12.73 -9.41
CA CYS A 112 17.19 11.98 -10.65
C CYS A 112 15.83 11.43 -11.14
N PRO A 113 15.04 12.23 -11.86
CA PRO A 113 13.69 11.86 -12.27
C PRO A 113 13.68 10.69 -13.27
N CYS A 114 14.65 10.61 -14.19
CA CYS A 114 14.71 9.52 -15.17
C CYS A 114 14.95 8.17 -14.50
N CYS A 115 15.93 8.10 -13.61
CA CYS A 115 16.29 6.89 -12.88
C CYS A 115 15.18 6.48 -11.90
N THR A 116 14.53 7.45 -11.26
CA THR A 116 13.33 7.22 -10.43
C THR A 116 12.20 6.58 -11.23
N VAL A 117 11.94 7.05 -12.45
CA VAL A 117 10.91 6.47 -13.33
C VAL A 117 11.32 5.08 -13.84
N CYS A 118 12.60 4.84 -14.11
CA CYS A 118 13.09 3.51 -14.45
C CYS A 118 12.88 2.52 -13.30
N GLN A 119 13.27 2.91 -12.08
CA GLN A 119 13.03 2.12 -10.87
C GLN A 119 11.53 1.86 -10.67
N LEU A 120 10.69 2.89 -10.85
CA LEU A 120 9.24 2.79 -10.70
C LEU A 120 8.65 1.78 -11.69
N LYS A 121 9.04 1.84 -12.97
CA LYS A 121 8.57 0.90 -13.98
C LYS A 121 8.98 -0.53 -13.65
N ARG A 122 10.24 -0.77 -13.28
CA ARG A 122 10.70 -2.12 -12.89
C ARG A 122 9.95 -2.68 -11.69
N GLU A 123 9.67 -1.83 -10.72
CA GLU A 123 8.89 -2.24 -9.55
C GLU A 123 7.46 -2.61 -9.96
N MET A 124 6.83 -1.83 -10.83
CA MET A 124 5.51 -2.15 -11.38
C MET A 124 5.49 -3.47 -12.14
N ASP A 125 6.49 -3.70 -12.99
CA ASP A 125 6.66 -4.96 -13.72
C ASP A 125 6.83 -6.15 -12.73
N THR A 126 7.57 -5.93 -11.62
CA THR A 126 7.76 -6.93 -10.55
C THR A 126 6.46 -7.23 -9.79
N MET A 127 5.62 -6.21 -9.59
CA MET A 127 4.31 -6.35 -8.95
C MET A 127 3.22 -6.91 -9.89
N GLY A 128 3.48 -7.00 -11.19
CA GLY A 128 2.54 -7.52 -12.17
C GLY A 128 1.40 -6.55 -12.53
N ILE A 129 1.64 -5.24 -12.46
CA ILE A 129 0.68 -4.18 -12.83
C ILE A 129 1.06 -3.45 -14.13
#